data_AF-A0A6A6ZL01-F1
#
_entry.id   AF-A0A6A6ZL01-F1
#
_cell.length_a   1.000
_cell.length_b   1.000
_cell.length_c   1.000
_cell.angle_alpha   90.00
_cell.angle_beta   90.00
_cell.angle_gamma   90.00
#
_symmetry.space_group_name_H-M   'P 1'
#
loop_
_entity.id
_entity.type
_entity.pdbx_description
1 polymer ?
#
loop_
_entity_poly.entity_id
_entity_poly.type
_entity_poly.pdbx_seq_one_letter_code
_entity_poly.pdbx_strand_id
1 'polypeptide(L)'
;MSPPNPSPQRSASPTPKPPPSSLITKTPSPTAFLHDTARSTTGISLGNSFTQPDREISSFRTYIPTNTLARHCSLDGHAAGQVISGNNLGPTPDLGTISILPIELQLGILNMLDVKSLLVVRRVNQRAMNTVSSMIEWKKIMAPAPNALRIAIGLRIHHTFTLKNLLDAISRSCCYNCGSETSALDMTNLQRSSLEYVKAILAEVDYKTTHQLPVCIALMRRVDALLDFVLKGMNEEFGRGDIVRLNLDGRVIDVEVPPMDPRTRGIWSDL
;
A
#
# COMPACT_ATOMS: atom_id res chain seq x y z
N MET A 1 -69.54 -15.14 -3.13
CA MET A 1 -68.72 -16.15 -3.82
C MET A 1 -67.72 -15.39 -4.68
N SER A 2 -66.47 -15.29 -4.24
CA SER A 2 -65.41 -14.58 -4.98
C SER A 2 -64.64 -15.58 -5.84
N PRO A 3 -64.21 -15.22 -7.06
CA PRO A 3 -63.48 -16.14 -7.93
C PRO A 3 -62.04 -16.35 -7.43
N PRO A 4 -61.43 -17.52 -7.70
CA PRO A 4 -60.08 -17.84 -7.26
C PRO A 4 -59.02 -17.13 -8.11
N ASN A 5 -57.97 -16.70 -7.43
CA ASN A 5 -56.81 -15.98 -7.97
C ASN A 5 -55.88 -16.94 -8.75
N PRO A 6 -55.50 -16.65 -10.01
CA PRO A 6 -54.62 -17.54 -10.78
C PRO A 6 -53.16 -17.46 -10.29
N SER A 7 -52.55 -18.64 -10.15
CA SER A 7 -51.16 -18.81 -9.72
C SER A 7 -50.14 -18.28 -10.75
N PRO A 8 -48.97 -17.77 -10.31
CA PRO A 8 -47.98 -17.20 -11.19
C PRO A 8 -47.20 -18.27 -11.97
N GLN A 9 -47.18 -18.14 -13.29
CA GLN A 9 -46.37 -18.97 -14.19
C GLN A 9 -44.87 -18.69 -13.98
N ARG A 10 -44.10 -19.75 -13.72
CA ARG A 10 -42.63 -19.72 -13.69
C ARG A 10 -42.09 -19.54 -15.10
N SER A 11 -41.46 -18.40 -15.35
CA SER A 11 -40.65 -18.14 -16.54
C SER A 11 -39.41 -19.06 -16.55
N ALA A 12 -39.24 -19.79 -17.65
CA ALA A 12 -38.09 -20.67 -17.88
C ALA A 12 -36.79 -19.87 -18.05
N SER A 13 -35.73 -20.30 -17.35
CA SER A 13 -34.39 -19.75 -17.47
C SER A 13 -33.76 -20.09 -18.83
N PRO A 14 -33.07 -19.15 -19.50
CA PRO A 14 -32.32 -19.43 -20.71
C PRO A 14 -31.04 -20.22 -20.39
N THR A 15 -30.86 -21.35 -21.08
CA THR A 15 -29.64 -22.17 -21.05
C THR A 15 -28.44 -21.42 -21.65
N PRO A 16 -27.25 -21.53 -21.04
CA PRO A 16 -26.03 -20.88 -21.53
C PRO A 16 -25.51 -21.57 -22.80
N LYS A 17 -25.14 -20.75 -23.78
CA LYS A 17 -24.56 -21.13 -25.07
C LYS A 17 -23.10 -21.59 -24.86
N PRO A 18 -22.68 -22.75 -25.40
CA PRO A 18 -21.30 -23.22 -25.24
C PRO A 18 -20.30 -22.33 -25.99
N PRO A 19 -19.06 -22.16 -25.45
CA PRO A 19 -18.02 -21.36 -26.09
C PRO A 19 -17.48 -22.04 -27.36
N PRO A 20 -17.05 -21.25 -28.37
CA PRO A 20 -16.48 -21.78 -29.60
C PRO A 20 -15.10 -22.39 -29.34
N SER A 21 -14.92 -23.63 -29.82
CA SER A 21 -13.63 -24.32 -29.86
C SER A 21 -12.66 -23.60 -30.79
N SER A 22 -11.66 -22.94 -30.24
CA SER A 22 -10.53 -22.39 -30.99
C SER A 22 -9.29 -23.28 -30.83
N LEU A 23 -8.97 -23.94 -31.94
CA LEU A 23 -7.65 -24.07 -32.56
C LEU A 23 -6.47 -24.52 -31.68
N ILE A 24 -6.21 -25.82 -31.81
CA ILE A 24 -4.98 -26.53 -31.51
C ILE A 24 -3.80 -25.89 -32.25
N THR A 25 -2.91 -25.23 -31.51
CA THR A 25 -1.57 -24.86 -31.99
C THR A 25 -0.60 -26.01 -31.70
N LYS A 26 0.07 -26.43 -32.77
CA LYS A 26 1.02 -27.55 -32.85
C LYS A 26 2.13 -27.50 -31.80
N THR A 27 2.27 -28.60 -31.08
CA THR A 27 3.44 -28.98 -30.27
C THR A 27 4.58 -29.43 -31.21
N PRO A 28 5.81 -28.93 -31.07
CA PRO A 28 6.96 -29.56 -31.71
C PRO A 28 7.44 -30.77 -30.90
N SER A 29 7.63 -31.88 -31.62
CA SER A 29 8.10 -33.17 -31.14
C SER A 29 9.53 -33.09 -30.58
N PRO A 30 9.87 -33.81 -29.49
CA PRO A 30 11.24 -33.90 -29.00
C PRO A 30 12.01 -34.99 -29.75
N THR A 31 13.10 -34.59 -30.40
CA THR A 31 14.09 -35.49 -31.00
C THR A 31 14.83 -36.25 -29.91
N ALA A 32 14.84 -37.57 -30.05
CA ALA A 32 15.60 -38.50 -29.24
C ALA A 32 17.11 -38.24 -29.35
N PHE A 33 17.80 -38.17 -28.21
CA PHE A 33 19.22 -38.49 -28.12
C PHE A 33 19.43 -39.45 -26.97
N LEU A 34 19.64 -40.71 -27.33
CA LEU A 34 20.28 -41.74 -26.52
C LEU A 34 21.78 -41.45 -26.47
N HIS A 35 22.33 -41.28 -25.27
CA HIS A 35 23.70 -41.69 -24.97
C HIS A 35 23.80 -42.04 -23.49
N ASP A 36 23.90 -43.34 -23.23
CA ASP A 36 24.52 -43.92 -22.03
C ASP A 36 25.98 -43.47 -21.93
N THR A 37 26.46 -43.13 -20.73
CA THR A 37 27.74 -43.61 -20.15
C THR A 37 27.85 -43.23 -18.66
N ALA A 38 27.82 -44.27 -17.83
CA ALA A 38 28.54 -44.51 -16.57
C ALA A 38 28.95 -43.37 -15.59
N ARG A 39 28.43 -43.50 -14.36
CA ARG A 39 29.17 -43.65 -13.08
C ARG A 39 30.35 -42.68 -12.79
N SER A 40 30.12 -41.72 -11.89
CA SER A 40 31.13 -41.36 -10.87
C SER A 40 30.48 -40.71 -9.65
N THR A 41 30.75 -41.31 -8.49
CA THR A 41 30.30 -40.91 -7.17
C THR A 41 31.24 -39.83 -6.63
N THR A 42 30.77 -38.59 -6.52
CA THR A 42 31.36 -37.59 -5.61
C THR A 42 30.25 -36.71 -5.04
N GLY A 43 30.26 -36.58 -3.71
CA GLY A 43 29.25 -35.84 -2.95
C GLY A 43 29.23 -34.36 -3.32
N ILE A 44 28.03 -33.83 -3.54
CA ILE A 44 27.79 -32.41 -3.76
C ILE A 44 27.12 -31.86 -2.49
N SER A 45 27.89 -31.03 -1.80
CA SER A 45 27.42 -30.12 -0.76
C SER A 45 26.41 -29.14 -1.36
N LEU A 46 25.22 -29.06 -0.77
CA LEU A 46 24.20 -28.06 -1.08
C LEU A 46 24.64 -26.69 -0.52
N GLY A 47 25.58 -26.05 -1.21
CA GLY A 47 25.86 -24.63 -1.07
C GLY A 47 24.92 -23.83 -1.97
N ASN A 48 23.74 -23.45 -1.46
CA ASN A 48 22.88 -22.47 -2.12
C ASN A 48 23.49 -21.07 -1.98
N SER A 49 24.53 -20.79 -2.76
CA SER A 49 25.05 -19.43 -2.96
C SER A 49 24.29 -18.81 -4.13
N PHE A 50 23.16 -18.19 -3.81
CA PHE A 50 22.47 -17.28 -4.72
C PHE A 50 23.35 -16.02 -4.87
N THR A 51 24.26 -16.05 -5.84
CA THR A 51 25.03 -14.87 -6.22
C THR A 51 24.13 -13.96 -7.04
N GLN A 52 23.60 -12.95 -6.36
CA GLN A 52 22.84 -11.86 -6.96
C GLN A 52 23.80 -11.07 -7.86
N PRO A 53 23.47 -10.79 -9.13
CA PRO A 53 24.34 -10.00 -9.98
C PRO A 53 24.40 -8.55 -9.47
N ASP A 54 25.60 -8.12 -9.07
CA ASP A 54 25.97 -6.74 -8.73
C ASP A 54 25.92 -5.83 -9.98
N ARG A 55 24.72 -5.67 -10.56
CA ARG A 55 24.45 -4.69 -11.62
C ARG A 55 23.93 -3.41 -10.99
N GLU A 56 24.83 -2.44 -10.79
CA GLU A 56 24.60 -0.99 -10.81
C GLU A 56 23.20 -0.48 -10.39
N ILE A 57 22.77 -0.76 -9.16
CA ILE A 57 21.59 -0.11 -8.52
C ILE A 57 21.99 1.26 -7.90
N SER A 58 23.17 1.79 -8.21
CA SER A 58 23.73 2.95 -7.50
C SER A 58 23.27 4.33 -7.99
N SER A 59 22.57 4.44 -9.13
CA SER A 59 22.35 5.77 -9.74
C SER A 59 20.96 6.40 -9.54
N PHE A 60 20.00 5.73 -8.90
CA PHE A 60 18.66 6.30 -8.63
C PHE A 60 18.31 6.38 -7.14
N ARG A 61 19.31 6.63 -6.29
CA ARG A 61 19.13 7.01 -4.88
C ARG A 61 18.80 8.50 -4.74
N THR A 62 17.69 8.94 -5.30
CA THR A 62 16.91 10.04 -4.68
C THR A 62 16.00 9.38 -3.63
N TYR A 63 16.62 8.61 -2.74
CA TYR A 63 15.93 7.72 -1.82
C TYR A 63 15.61 8.53 -0.58
N ILE A 64 14.33 8.74 -0.27
CA ILE A 64 13.94 9.24 1.05
C ILE A 64 14.62 8.30 2.05
N PRO A 65 15.53 8.80 2.93
CA PRO A 65 16.26 7.94 3.83
C PRO A 65 15.26 7.10 4.63
N THR A 66 15.48 5.79 4.69
CA THR A 66 14.62 4.85 5.44
C THR A 66 14.36 5.31 6.87
N ASN A 67 15.35 6.00 7.43
CA ASN A 67 15.38 6.51 8.80
C ASN A 67 14.44 7.70 8.97
N THR A 68 14.27 8.53 7.93
CA THR A 68 13.36 9.68 7.95
C THR A 68 11.91 9.21 7.91
N LEU A 69 11.59 8.27 7.00
CA LEU A 69 10.24 7.70 6.94
C LEU A 69 9.88 6.96 8.23
N ALA A 70 10.81 6.22 8.83
CA ALA A 70 10.55 5.49 10.07
C ALA A 70 10.27 6.41 11.27
N ARG A 71 10.98 7.55 11.37
CA ARG A 71 10.80 8.50 12.49
C ARG A 71 9.45 9.23 12.47
N HIS A 72 8.90 9.43 11.28
CA HIS A 72 7.67 10.21 11.09
C HIS A 72 6.47 9.36 10.67
N CYS A 73 6.61 8.04 10.58
CA CYS A 73 5.50 7.17 10.22
C CYS A 73 4.91 6.54 11.48
N SER A 74 3.63 6.80 11.71
CA SER A 74 2.86 6.17 12.79
C SER A 74 2.81 4.64 12.75
N LEU A 75 3.32 4.01 11.67
CA LEU A 75 3.52 2.57 11.54
C LEU A 75 4.59 2.04 12.50
N ASP A 76 5.71 2.76 12.57
CA ASP A 76 6.91 2.40 13.32
C ASP A 76 6.93 3.02 14.71
N GLY A 77 5.85 3.73 15.07
CA GLY A 77 5.61 4.27 16.40
C GLY A 77 5.98 3.22 17.44
N HIS A 78 7.16 3.43 18.03
CA HIS A 78 7.70 2.65 19.12
C HIS A 78 6.55 2.36 20.10
N ALA A 79 6.26 1.12 20.48
CA ALA A 79 6.81 0.46 21.69
C ALA A 79 7.24 1.35 22.88
N ALA A 80 7.40 2.66 22.72
CA ALA A 80 7.76 3.62 23.75
C ALA A 80 6.51 4.02 24.51
N GLY A 81 5.97 3.09 25.30
CA GLY A 81 5.57 3.35 26.68
C GLY A 81 4.54 4.44 27.00
N GLN A 82 3.96 5.16 26.05
CA GLN A 82 2.84 6.06 26.29
C GLN A 82 1.56 5.23 26.31
N VAL A 83 1.46 4.42 27.36
CA VAL A 83 0.16 4.07 27.92
C VAL A 83 -0.52 5.40 28.18
N ILE A 84 -1.51 5.74 27.35
CA ILE A 84 -2.40 6.86 27.64
C ILE A 84 -3.05 6.50 28.97
N SER A 85 -2.46 7.00 30.05
CA SER A 85 -2.90 6.84 31.43
C SER A 85 -4.09 7.77 31.66
N GLY A 86 -5.11 7.61 30.81
CA GLY A 86 -6.35 8.36 30.80
C GLY A 86 -7.47 7.42 31.23
N ASN A 87 -7.66 7.34 32.56
CA ASN A 87 -8.71 6.63 33.27
C ASN A 87 -8.50 5.12 33.44
N ASN A 88 -8.51 4.69 34.70
CA ASN A 88 -8.30 3.37 35.32
C ASN A 88 -8.98 2.11 34.73
N LEU A 89 -9.46 2.10 33.49
CA LEU A 89 -9.74 0.84 32.79
C LEU A 89 -8.41 0.32 32.25
N GLY A 90 -7.79 -0.59 32.99
CA GLY A 90 -6.60 -1.30 32.53
C GLY A 90 -6.79 -1.85 31.11
N PRO A 91 -5.72 -1.94 30.30
CA PRO A 91 -5.81 -2.38 28.91
C PRO A 91 -6.58 -3.70 28.87
N THR A 92 -7.76 -3.69 28.25
CA THR A 92 -8.53 -4.91 28.11
C THR A 92 -7.66 -5.89 27.34
N PRO A 93 -7.32 -7.07 27.88
CA PRO A 93 -6.41 -8.03 27.25
C PRO A 93 -7.02 -8.68 25.99
N ASP A 94 -8.19 -8.20 25.56
CA ASP A 94 -9.05 -8.87 24.63
C ASP A 94 -9.39 -8.03 23.40
N LEU A 95 -9.70 -8.69 22.29
CA LEU A 95 -10.07 -8.06 21.01
C LEU A 95 -11.54 -7.56 20.98
N GLY A 96 -12.15 -7.40 22.14
CA GLY A 96 -13.60 -7.20 22.27
C GLY A 96 -14.35 -8.40 21.70
N THR A 97 -15.50 -8.18 21.06
CA THR A 97 -16.36 -9.25 20.54
C THR A 97 -15.68 -10.16 19.50
N ILE A 98 -14.64 -9.67 18.82
CA ILE A 98 -13.88 -10.45 17.82
C ILE A 98 -13.14 -11.63 18.48
N SER A 99 -12.80 -11.53 19.77
CA SER A 99 -12.07 -12.57 20.47
C SER A 99 -12.81 -13.89 20.65
N ILE A 100 -14.15 -13.83 20.57
CA ILE A 100 -15.05 -14.99 20.69
C ILE A 100 -14.87 -15.90 19.46
N LEU A 101 -14.40 -15.36 18.34
CA LEU A 101 -14.19 -16.11 17.11
C LEU A 101 -12.90 -16.94 17.17
N PRO A 102 -12.86 -18.13 16.55
CA PRO A 102 -11.61 -18.83 16.27
C PRO A 102 -10.60 -17.97 15.53
N ILE A 103 -9.31 -18.20 15.76
CA ILE A 103 -8.22 -17.36 15.23
C ILE A 103 -8.23 -17.29 13.71
N GLU A 104 -8.65 -18.36 13.03
CA GLU A 104 -8.77 -18.43 11.57
C GLU A 104 -9.78 -17.40 11.05
N LEU A 105 -10.92 -17.26 11.73
CA LEU A 105 -11.94 -16.28 11.37
C LEU A 105 -11.50 -14.86 11.69
N GLN A 106 -10.80 -14.66 12.81
CA GLN A 106 -10.22 -13.35 13.14
C GLN A 106 -9.25 -12.90 12.04
N LEU A 107 -8.31 -13.76 11.65
CA LEU A 107 -7.35 -13.46 10.59
C LEU A 107 -8.05 -13.25 9.23
N GLY A 108 -9.07 -14.04 8.92
CA GLY A 108 -9.89 -13.87 7.71
C GLY A 108 -10.57 -12.49 7.65
N ILE A 109 -11.17 -12.04 8.76
CA ILE A 109 -11.78 -10.71 8.86
C ILE A 109 -10.71 -9.62 8.69
N LEU A 110 -9.59 -9.72 9.41
CA LEU A 110 -8.50 -8.75 9.33
C LEU A 110 -7.90 -8.67 7.91
N ASN A 111 -7.84 -9.77 7.17
CA ASN A 111 -7.31 -9.80 5.81
C ASN A 111 -8.24 -9.11 4.78
N MET A 112 -9.53 -8.99 5.09
CA MET A 112 -10.50 -8.27 4.25
C MET A 112 -10.50 -6.76 4.50
N LEU A 113 -9.90 -6.29 5.59
CA LEU A 113 -9.81 -4.87 5.89
C LEU A 113 -8.83 -4.16 4.95
N ASP A 114 -9.16 -2.93 4.61
CA ASP A 114 -8.21 -2.01 3.99
C ASP A 114 -7.07 -1.69 4.97
N VAL A 115 -5.94 -1.26 4.42
CA VAL A 115 -4.74 -1.02 5.24
C VAL A 115 -5.00 0.05 6.31
N LYS A 116 -5.81 1.09 6.05
CA LYS A 116 -6.17 2.10 7.06
C LYS A 116 -6.89 1.49 8.24
N SER A 117 -7.96 0.75 8.00
CA SER A 117 -8.71 0.09 9.09
C SER A 117 -7.83 -0.90 9.85
N LEU A 118 -6.95 -1.64 9.15
CA LEU A 118 -6.03 -2.56 9.78
C LEU A 118 -5.02 -1.86 10.72
N LEU A 119 -4.48 -0.71 10.30
CA LEU A 119 -3.59 0.10 11.14
C LEU A 119 -4.30 0.66 12.36
N VAL A 120 -5.58 1.03 12.24
CA VAL A 120 -6.40 1.44 13.39
C VAL A 120 -6.57 0.27 14.36
N VAL A 121 -6.95 -0.92 13.87
CA VAL A 121 -7.07 -2.13 14.71
C VAL A 121 -5.76 -2.42 15.44
N ARG A 122 -4.63 -2.31 14.74
CA ARG A 122 -3.29 -2.53 15.31
C ARG A 122 -3.00 -1.61 16.51
N ARG A 123 -3.58 -0.40 16.55
CA ARG A 123 -3.39 0.58 17.64
C ARG A 123 -4.32 0.39 18.83
N VAL A 124 -5.40 -0.39 18.70
CA VAL A 124 -6.43 -0.49 19.76
C VAL A 124 -5.87 -1.16 21.03
N ASN A 125 -5.13 -2.26 20.89
CA ASN A 125 -4.49 -2.92 22.03
C ASN A 125 -3.31 -3.80 21.59
N GLN A 126 -2.49 -4.23 22.56
CA GLN A 126 -1.30 -5.05 22.30
C GLN A 126 -1.65 -6.40 21.64
N ARG A 127 -2.80 -6.99 21.97
CA ARG A 127 -3.23 -8.26 21.36
C ARG A 127 -3.58 -8.07 19.89
N ALA A 128 -4.29 -7.01 19.53
CA ALA A 128 -4.56 -6.63 18.14
C ALA A 128 -3.27 -6.36 17.38
N MET A 129 -2.32 -5.66 18.00
CA MET A 129 -1.00 -5.46 17.41
C MET A 129 -0.31 -6.79 17.11
N ASN A 130 -0.31 -7.72 18.07
CA ASN A 130 0.30 -9.04 17.92
C ASN A 130 -0.43 -9.89 16.86
N THR A 131 -1.76 -9.85 16.81
CA THR A 131 -2.57 -10.57 15.80
C THR A 131 -2.30 -10.04 14.39
N VAL A 132 -2.30 -8.72 14.18
CA VAL A 132 -1.96 -8.13 12.88
C VAL A 132 -0.51 -8.47 12.51
N SER A 133 0.42 -8.40 13.47
CA SER A 133 1.83 -8.71 13.24
C SER A 133 2.09 -10.20 12.99
N SER A 134 1.17 -11.09 13.37
CA SER A 134 1.28 -12.53 13.11
C SER A 134 0.80 -12.94 11.72
N MET A 135 -0.01 -12.11 11.06
CA MET A 135 -0.51 -12.33 9.69
C MET A 135 0.65 -12.54 8.70
N ILE A 136 0.50 -13.53 7.82
CA ILE A 136 1.53 -13.91 6.85
C ILE A 136 1.72 -12.79 5.82
N GLU A 137 0.63 -12.19 5.34
CA GLU A 137 0.63 -11.09 4.39
C GLU A 137 1.37 -9.86 4.95
N TRP A 138 1.12 -9.53 6.21
CA TRP A 138 1.82 -8.44 6.90
C TRP A 138 3.32 -8.70 6.95
N LYS A 139 3.74 -9.89 7.39
CA LYS A 139 5.17 -10.27 7.44
C LYS A 139 5.82 -10.24 6.06
N LYS A 140 5.13 -10.73 5.03
CA LYS A 140 5.61 -10.74 3.64
C LYS A 140 5.77 -9.35 3.04
N ILE A 141 5.05 -8.35 3.52
CA ILE A 141 5.21 -6.95 3.08
C ILE A 141 6.29 -6.26 3.90
N MET A 142 6.24 -6.42 5.22
CA MET A 142 7.15 -5.72 6.15
C MET A 142 8.60 -6.17 6.05
N ALA A 143 8.86 -7.41 5.65
CA ALA A 143 10.23 -7.91 5.47
C ALA A 143 10.94 -7.29 4.23
N PRO A 144 10.39 -7.34 3.01
CA PRO A 144 11.08 -6.81 1.82
C PRO A 144 10.81 -5.33 1.54
N ALA A 145 9.66 -4.77 1.94
CA ALA A 145 9.20 -3.48 1.44
C ALA A 145 8.41 -2.64 2.47
N PRO A 146 8.94 -2.39 3.69
CA PRO A 146 8.25 -1.56 4.67
C PRO A 146 8.02 -0.13 4.15
N ASN A 147 8.92 0.38 3.31
CA ASN A 147 8.80 1.71 2.71
C ASN A 147 7.57 1.85 1.79
N ALA A 148 7.13 0.78 1.13
CA ALA A 148 5.92 0.85 0.30
C ALA A 148 4.69 1.19 1.16
N LEU A 149 4.59 0.56 2.33
CA LEU A 149 3.53 0.84 3.30
C LEU A 149 3.64 2.26 3.86
N ARG A 150 4.85 2.72 4.20
CA ARG A 150 5.09 4.10 4.66
C ARG A 150 4.71 5.14 3.61
N ILE A 151 5.05 4.91 2.34
CA ILE A 151 4.67 5.79 1.23
C ILE A 151 3.15 5.82 1.07
N ALA A 152 2.46 4.68 1.16
CA ALA A 152 1.00 4.65 1.11
C ALA A 152 0.33 5.43 2.26
N ILE A 153 0.94 5.40 3.44
CA ILE A 153 0.49 6.17 4.61
C ILE A 153 0.73 7.66 4.36
N GLY A 154 1.94 8.05 3.94
CA GLY A 154 2.30 9.44 3.65
C GLY A 154 1.45 10.07 2.54
N LEU A 155 1.15 9.31 1.48
CA LEU A 155 0.25 9.71 0.40
C LEU A 155 -1.24 9.62 0.77
N ARG A 156 -1.58 9.11 1.97
CA ARG A 156 -2.95 8.92 2.48
C ARG A 156 -3.85 8.02 1.61
N ILE A 157 -3.27 7.19 0.75
CA ILE A 157 -3.99 6.29 -0.17
C ILE A 157 -4.20 4.88 0.41
N HIS A 158 -3.62 4.56 1.57
CA HIS A 158 -3.73 3.25 2.23
C HIS A 158 -5.17 2.81 2.61
N HIS A 159 -6.19 3.63 2.37
CA HIS A 159 -7.60 3.24 2.52
C HIS A 159 -8.21 2.64 1.23
N THR A 160 -7.51 2.74 0.09
CA THR A 160 -8.03 2.30 -1.21
C THR A 160 -7.73 0.84 -1.53
N PHE A 161 -6.93 0.17 -0.69
CA PHE A 161 -6.49 -1.21 -0.94
C PHE A 161 -6.29 -2.02 0.34
N THR A 162 -6.34 -3.35 0.20
CA THR A 162 -6.07 -4.33 1.26
C THR A 162 -4.60 -4.77 1.27
N LEU A 163 -4.16 -5.46 2.33
CA LEU A 163 -2.82 -6.06 2.36
C LEU A 163 -2.58 -7.02 1.18
N LYS A 164 -3.58 -7.81 0.82
CA LYS A 164 -3.48 -8.75 -0.30
C LYS A 164 -3.18 -8.03 -1.61
N ASN A 165 -3.89 -6.94 -1.90
CA ASN A 165 -3.65 -6.15 -3.11
C ASN A 165 -2.21 -5.60 -3.14
N LEU A 166 -1.72 -5.10 -2.00
CA LEU A 166 -0.36 -4.58 -1.89
C LEU A 166 0.68 -5.69 -2.04
N LEU A 167 0.46 -6.85 -1.42
CA LEU A 167 1.35 -8.00 -1.56
C LEU A 167 1.41 -8.49 -3.00
N ASP A 168 0.27 -8.59 -3.69
CA ASP A 168 0.20 -8.98 -5.09
C ASP A 168 0.97 -7.98 -5.97
N ALA A 169 0.84 -6.68 -5.70
CA ALA A 169 1.57 -5.64 -6.43
C ALA A 169 3.09 -5.69 -6.22
N ILE A 170 3.53 -5.92 -4.97
CA ILE A 170 4.95 -6.07 -4.62
C ILE A 170 5.53 -7.37 -5.21
N SER A 171 4.74 -8.45 -5.23
CA SER A 171 5.19 -9.78 -5.67
C SER A 171 5.30 -9.92 -7.19
N ARG A 172 4.60 -9.09 -7.97
CA ARG A 172 4.75 -9.06 -9.42
C ARG A 172 6.16 -8.59 -9.79
N SER A 173 6.80 -9.23 -10.76
CA SER A 173 8.08 -8.78 -11.34
C SER A 173 7.90 -7.95 -12.61
N CYS A 174 6.74 -8.08 -13.25
CA CYS A 174 6.45 -7.49 -14.55
C CYS A 174 5.53 -6.28 -14.46
N CYS A 175 5.68 -5.37 -15.43
CA CYS A 175 4.80 -4.25 -15.67
C CYS A 175 3.39 -4.75 -16.02
N TYR A 176 2.37 -4.11 -15.46
CA TYR A 176 0.97 -4.47 -15.69
C TYR A 176 0.56 -4.31 -17.16
N ASN A 177 1.09 -3.29 -17.85
CA ASN A 177 0.67 -2.96 -19.22
C ASN A 177 1.47 -3.69 -20.30
N CYS A 178 2.80 -3.74 -20.16
CA CYS A 178 3.68 -4.27 -21.21
C CYS A 178 4.32 -5.62 -20.88
N GLY A 179 4.16 -6.13 -19.66
CA GLY A 179 4.75 -7.41 -19.24
C GLY A 179 6.28 -7.38 -19.07
N SER A 180 6.96 -6.28 -19.37
CA SER A 180 8.41 -6.15 -19.17
C SER A 180 8.75 -6.15 -17.69
N GLU A 181 9.91 -6.70 -17.32
CA GLU A 181 10.41 -6.60 -15.94
C GLU A 181 10.60 -5.13 -15.53
N THR A 182 10.12 -4.79 -14.35
CA THR A 182 10.27 -3.44 -13.79
C THR A 182 10.40 -3.51 -12.29
N SER A 183 11.24 -2.67 -11.70
CA SER A 183 11.39 -2.53 -10.25
C SER A 183 10.48 -1.44 -9.66
N ALA A 184 9.88 -0.60 -10.50
CA ALA A 184 9.07 0.53 -10.05
C ALA A 184 7.63 0.10 -9.75
N LEU A 185 7.17 0.45 -8.55
CA LEU A 185 5.80 0.27 -8.09
C LEU A 185 5.11 1.64 -8.05
N ASP A 186 4.07 1.82 -8.86
CA ASP A 186 3.16 2.95 -8.75
C ASP A 186 2.21 2.69 -7.58
N MET A 187 2.45 3.41 -6.48
CA MET A 187 1.65 3.29 -5.28
C MET A 187 0.22 3.77 -5.45
N THR A 188 -0.06 4.69 -6.38
CA THR A 188 -1.41 5.27 -6.56
C THR A 188 -2.39 4.27 -7.13
N ASN A 189 -1.94 3.48 -8.12
CA ASN A 189 -2.74 2.43 -8.76
C ASN A 189 -2.42 1.03 -8.22
N LEU A 190 -1.42 0.90 -7.35
CA LEU A 190 -0.92 -0.38 -6.84
C LEU A 190 -0.48 -1.33 -7.98
N GLN A 191 0.16 -0.76 -9.00
CA GLN A 191 0.57 -1.48 -10.20
C GLN A 191 2.05 -1.24 -10.48
N ARG A 192 2.71 -2.23 -11.05
CA ARG A 192 4.07 -2.06 -11.57
C ARG A 192 4.01 -1.43 -12.95
N SER A 193 4.76 -0.35 -13.11
CA SER A 193 4.83 0.43 -14.35
C SER A 193 6.27 0.45 -14.83
N SER A 194 6.49 0.29 -16.14
CA SER A 194 7.83 0.49 -16.71
C SER A 194 8.17 1.98 -16.70
N LEU A 195 9.45 2.31 -16.56
CA LEU A 195 9.90 3.71 -16.59
C LEU A 195 9.48 4.40 -17.89
N GLU A 196 9.55 3.68 -19.01
CA GLU A 196 9.11 4.18 -20.32
C GLU A 196 7.61 4.49 -20.36
N TYR A 197 6.78 3.68 -19.70
CA TYR A 197 5.35 3.98 -19.57
C TYR A 197 5.09 5.21 -18.71
N VAL A 198 5.80 5.37 -17.59
CA VAL A 198 5.71 6.56 -16.74
C VAL A 198 6.17 7.81 -17.50
N LYS A 199 7.28 7.73 -18.23
CA LYS A 199 7.75 8.82 -19.11
C LYS A 199 6.71 9.17 -20.17
N ALA A 200 6.06 8.19 -20.80
CA ALA A 200 5.02 8.42 -21.78
C ALA A 200 3.80 9.13 -21.18
N ILE A 201 3.37 8.74 -19.98
CA ILE A 201 2.31 9.44 -19.24
C ILE A 201 2.74 10.86 -18.90
N LEU A 202 3.96 11.05 -18.36
CA LEU A 202 4.46 12.37 -18.02
C LEU A 202 4.58 13.26 -19.26
N ALA A 203 5.00 12.73 -20.41
CA ALA A 203 5.05 13.47 -21.66
C ALA A 203 3.64 13.84 -22.18
N GLU A 204 2.66 12.95 -22.03
CA GLU A 204 1.25 13.22 -22.38
C GLU A 204 0.64 14.29 -21.45
N VAL A 205 0.95 14.21 -20.15
CA VAL A 205 0.56 15.21 -19.16
C VAL A 205 1.26 16.53 -19.46
N ASP A 206 2.56 16.54 -19.71
CA ASP A 206 3.33 17.75 -20.01
C ASP A 206 2.87 18.40 -21.32
N TYR A 207 2.55 17.60 -22.34
CA TYR A 207 1.94 18.10 -23.58
C TYR A 207 0.60 18.81 -23.33
N LYS A 208 -0.30 18.22 -22.54
CA LYS A 208 -1.58 18.86 -22.18
C LYS A 208 -1.38 20.05 -21.24
N THR A 209 -0.38 19.99 -20.38
CA THR A 209 -0.08 21.04 -19.40
C THR A 209 0.61 22.23 -20.06
N THR A 210 1.38 22.04 -21.12
CA THR A 210 2.04 23.12 -21.89
C THR A 210 1.02 24.02 -22.62
N HIS A 211 -0.23 23.58 -22.75
CA HIS A 211 -1.35 24.43 -23.21
C HIS A 211 -2.24 24.96 -22.08
N GLN A 212 -1.92 24.68 -20.80
CA GLN A 212 -2.55 25.26 -19.59
C GLN A 212 -1.50 25.69 -18.52
N LEU A 213 -0.27 25.99 -18.97
CA LEU A 213 0.97 25.97 -18.20
C LEU A 213 1.02 26.86 -16.93
N PRO A 214 0.29 27.99 -16.81
CA PRO A 214 0.33 28.79 -15.58
C PRO A 214 -0.35 28.12 -14.38
N VAL A 215 -1.40 27.31 -14.61
CA VAL A 215 -2.28 26.83 -13.52
C VAL A 215 -1.69 25.60 -12.85
N CYS A 216 -1.13 24.66 -13.62
CA CYS A 216 -0.59 23.42 -13.08
C CYS A 216 0.76 23.59 -12.39
N ILE A 217 1.64 24.48 -12.89
CA ILE A 217 2.90 24.82 -12.17
C ILE A 217 2.57 25.51 -10.85
N ALA A 218 1.58 26.40 -10.83
CA ALA A 218 1.09 27.00 -9.58
C ALA A 218 0.48 25.95 -8.64
N LEU A 219 -0.18 24.92 -9.15
CA LEU A 219 -0.76 23.84 -8.35
C LEU A 219 0.31 22.91 -7.78
N MET A 220 1.31 22.52 -8.56
CA MET A 220 2.42 21.67 -8.09
C MET A 220 3.28 22.40 -7.05
N ARG A 221 3.60 23.69 -7.26
CA ARG A 221 4.29 24.50 -6.25
C ARG A 221 3.46 24.70 -4.98
N ARG A 222 2.13 24.77 -5.09
CA ARG A 222 1.22 24.81 -3.93
C ARG A 222 1.17 23.47 -3.20
N VAL A 223 1.26 22.35 -3.91
CA VAL A 223 1.31 21.01 -3.30
C VAL A 223 2.64 20.81 -2.58
N ASP A 224 3.77 21.21 -3.16
CA ASP A 224 5.07 21.14 -2.49
C ASP A 224 5.13 22.06 -1.26
N ALA A 225 4.61 23.29 -1.35
CA ALA A 225 4.53 24.20 -0.21
C ALA A 225 3.55 23.73 0.88
N LEU A 226 2.45 23.08 0.51
CA LEU A 226 1.53 22.43 1.45
C LEU A 226 2.17 21.21 2.09
N LEU A 227 2.98 20.46 1.35
CA LEU A 227 3.69 19.30 1.87
C LEU A 227 4.76 19.76 2.87
N ASP A 228 5.54 20.80 2.55
CA ASP A 228 6.48 21.42 3.48
C ASP A 228 5.77 22.03 4.70
N PHE A 229 4.62 22.68 4.53
CA PHE A 229 3.81 23.20 5.64
C PHE A 229 3.28 22.08 6.55
N VAL A 230 2.80 20.98 5.98
CA VAL A 230 2.34 19.82 6.75
C VAL A 230 3.52 19.17 7.47
N LEU A 231 4.66 19.00 6.80
CA LEU A 231 5.86 18.40 7.40
C LEU A 231 6.50 19.29 8.48
N LYS A 232 6.41 20.61 8.35
CA LYS A 232 6.91 21.57 9.35
C LYS A 232 5.93 21.75 10.51
N GLY A 233 4.63 21.76 10.23
CA GLY A 233 3.54 21.74 11.21
C GLY A 233 3.52 20.49 12.08
N MET A 234 4.01 19.36 11.58
CA MET A 234 4.18 18.14 12.35
C MET A 234 5.40 18.14 13.29
N ASN A 235 6.33 19.11 13.17
CA ASN A 235 7.58 19.15 13.95
C ASN A 235 7.66 20.27 14.99
N GLU A 236 6.79 21.30 14.95
CA GLU A 236 6.81 22.43 15.89
C GLU A 236 5.45 22.59 16.60
N GLU A 237 5.45 22.72 17.93
CA GLU A 237 4.26 23.02 18.73
C GLU A 237 3.81 24.47 18.47
N PHE A 238 2.97 24.69 17.46
CA PHE A 238 2.38 26.00 17.22
C PHE A 238 1.42 26.38 18.36
N GLY A 239 1.67 27.56 18.95
CA GLY A 239 0.86 28.17 19.98
C GLY A 239 -0.49 28.65 19.45
N ARG A 240 -1.44 28.86 20.38
CA ARG A 240 -2.79 29.32 20.05
C ARG A 240 -2.70 30.75 19.47
N GLY A 241 -3.03 30.92 18.19
CA GLY A 241 -3.03 32.23 17.53
C GLY A 241 -1.76 32.55 16.73
N ASP A 242 -0.90 31.57 16.47
CA ASP A 242 0.27 31.77 15.63
C ASP A 242 -0.16 32.01 14.17
N ILE A 243 0.42 33.07 13.58
CA ILE A 243 0.28 33.39 12.17
C ILE A 243 1.48 32.82 11.45
N VAL A 244 1.25 31.83 10.58
CA VAL A 244 2.31 31.28 9.75
C VAL A 244 2.41 32.07 8.46
N ARG A 245 3.55 32.74 8.26
CA ARG A 245 3.88 33.45 7.03
C ARG A 245 4.41 32.48 5.99
N LEU A 246 3.61 32.26 4.95
CA LEU A 246 4.03 31.53 3.76
C LEU A 246 4.43 32.53 2.67
N ASN A 247 5.69 32.49 2.23
CA ASN A 247 6.14 33.27 1.08
C ASN A 247 6.03 32.41 -0.18
N LEU A 248 5.05 32.70 -1.03
CA LEU A 248 4.80 32.00 -2.28
C LEU A 248 5.09 32.96 -3.44
N ASP A 249 6.20 32.72 -4.16
CA ASP A 249 6.61 33.49 -5.34
C ASP A 249 6.62 35.02 -5.10
N GLY A 250 7.12 35.47 -3.93
CA GLY A 250 7.23 36.88 -3.57
C GLY A 250 5.95 37.51 -3.00
N ARG A 251 4.88 36.72 -2.83
CA ARG A 251 3.69 37.12 -2.07
C ARG A 251 3.69 36.43 -0.72
N VAL A 252 3.66 37.23 0.34
CA VAL A 252 3.51 36.75 1.71
C VAL A 252 2.03 36.55 1.99
N ILE A 253 1.65 35.32 2.35
CA ILE A 253 0.32 34.97 2.82
C ILE A 253 0.44 34.65 4.31
N ASP A 254 -0.20 35.48 5.13
CA ASP A 254 -0.41 35.22 6.55
C ASP A 254 -1.56 34.22 6.68
N VAL A 255 -1.26 33.00 7.11
CA VAL A 255 -2.28 31.99 7.42
C VAL A 255 -2.45 31.95 8.93
N GLU A 256 -3.58 32.45 9.40
CA GLU A 256 -3.97 32.33 10.81
C GLU A 256 -4.33 30.86 11.09
N VAL A 257 -3.57 30.22 11.97
CA VAL A 257 -3.85 28.84 12.35
C VAL A 257 -5.08 28.86 13.27
N PRO A 258 -6.22 28.28 12.86
CA PRO A 258 -7.43 28.33 13.66
C PRO A 258 -7.18 27.65 15.02
N PRO A 259 -7.78 28.16 16.12
CA PRO A 259 -7.58 27.60 17.44
C PRO A 259 -8.00 26.14 17.45
N MET A 260 -7.01 25.26 17.50
CA MET A 260 -7.21 23.82 17.45
C MET A 260 -7.94 23.37 18.72
N ASP A 261 -9.09 22.71 18.54
CA ASP A 261 -9.90 22.19 19.65
C ASP A 261 -9.01 21.31 20.54
N PRO A 262 -8.88 21.58 21.84
CA PRO A 262 -8.09 20.75 22.76
C PRO A 262 -8.47 19.26 22.71
N ARG A 263 -9.69 18.91 22.28
CA ARG A 263 -10.11 17.51 22.05
C ARG A 263 -9.48 16.87 20.82
N THR A 264 -9.14 17.66 19.80
CA THR A 264 -8.41 17.20 18.62
C THR A 264 -6.90 17.24 18.82
N ARG A 265 -6.40 17.97 19.82
CA ARG A 265 -4.96 18.13 20.08
C ARG A 265 -4.26 16.78 20.30
N GLY A 266 -4.90 15.81 20.97
CA GLY A 266 -4.37 14.45 21.10
C GLY A 266 -4.46 13.57 19.84
N ILE A 267 -5.23 13.97 18.83
CA ILE A 267 -5.40 13.19 17.58
C ILE A 267 -4.27 13.50 16.58
N TRP A 268 -3.67 14.70 16.67
CA TRP A 268 -2.61 15.16 15.75
C TRP A 268 -1.20 15.04 16.34
N SER A 269 -1.05 14.99 17.66
CA SER A 269 0.24 14.67 18.32
C SER A 269 0.64 13.19 18.17
N ASP A 270 -0.32 12.32 17.81
CA ASP A 270 -0.16 10.85 17.72
C ASP A 270 -0.22 10.30 16.27
N LEU A 271 0.00 11.17 15.27
CA LEU A 271 0.10 10.81 13.85
C LEU A 271 1.49 11.13 13.30
#